data_AF-A0A920JLH9-F1
#
_entry.id   AF-A0A920JLH9-F1
#
_cell.length_a   1.000
_cell.length_b   1.000
_cell.length_c   1.000
_cell.angle_alpha   90.00
_cell.angle_beta   90.00
_cell.angle_gamma   90.00
#
_symmetry.space_group_name_H-M   'P 1'
#
loop_
_entity.id
_entity.type
_entity.pdbx_description
1 polymer ?
#
loop_
_entity_poly.entity_id
_entity_poly.type
_entity_poly.pdbx_seq_one_letter_code
_entity_poly.pdbx_strand_id
1 'polypeptide(L)' 'MTHTISSYDDFKALEGSEIGVSDWYQIDQNQINIFADATHDHQWIHTDVERAKVKCRILKQLHMVI' A
#
# COMPACT_ATOMS: atom_id res chain seq x y z
N MET A 1 -16.67 11.33 -4.39
CA MET A 1 -18.09 10.94 -4.57
C MET A 1 -18.26 9.56 -3.96
N THR A 2 -19.28 9.34 -3.14
CA THR A 2 -19.49 8.03 -2.50
C THR A 2 -20.58 7.29 -3.27
N HIS A 3 -20.23 6.18 -3.92
CA HIS A 3 -21.19 5.28 -4.55
C HIS A 3 -21.64 4.24 -3.51
N THR A 4 -22.90 4.34 -3.06
CA THR A 4 -23.50 3.30 -2.22
C THR A 4 -24.21 2.32 -3.14
N ILE A 5 -23.73 1.08 -3.17
CA ILE A 5 -24.21 0.01 -4.06
C ILE A 5 -24.98 -1.00 -3.22
N SER A 6 -26.26 -1.18 -3.52
CA SER A 6 -27.20 -1.93 -2.67
C SER A 6 -27.53 -3.32 -3.20
N SER A 7 -27.21 -3.61 -4.46
CA SER A 7 -27.48 -4.89 -5.09
C SER A 7 -26.40 -5.28 -6.11
N TYR A 8 -26.36 -6.57 -6.47
CA TYR A 8 -25.47 -7.08 -7.50
C TYR A 8 -25.75 -6.44 -8.87
N ASP A 9 -27.03 -6.25 -9.21
CA ASP A 9 -27.41 -5.67 -10.50
C ASP A 9 -26.95 -4.21 -10.62
N ASP A 10 -27.02 -3.44 -9.52
CA ASP A 10 -26.47 -2.07 -9.45
C ASP A 10 -24.94 -2.06 -9.63
N PHE A 11 -24.24 -3.04 -9.02
CA PHE A 11 -22.79 -3.18 -9.17
C PHE A 11 -22.41 -3.52 -10.61
N LYS A 12 -23.14 -4.47 -11.21
CA LYS A 12 -22.91 -4.92 -12.58
C LYS A 12 -23.14 -3.80 -13.59
N ALA A 13 -24.09 -2.91 -13.35
CA ALA A 13 -24.32 -1.74 -14.20
C ALA A 13 -23.13 -0.77 -14.26
N LEU A 14 -22.22 -0.81 -13.27
CA LEU A 14 -21.02 0.02 -13.23
C LEU A 14 -19.80 -0.63 -13.91
N GLU A 15 -19.96 -1.80 -14.52
CA GLU A 15 -18.88 -2.48 -15.25
C GLU A 15 -18.31 -1.56 -16.34
N GLY A 16 -16.99 -1.36 -16.32
CA GLY A 16 -16.27 -0.45 -17.23
C GLY A 16 -16.33 1.03 -16.85
N SER A 17 -17.03 1.43 -15.78
CA SER A 17 -17.05 2.80 -15.26
C SER A 17 -16.00 3.02 -14.16
N GLU A 18 -15.41 4.22 -14.09
CA GLU A 18 -14.57 4.62 -12.97
C GLU A 18 -15.45 4.98 -11.76
N ILE A 19 -15.27 4.25 -10.65
CA ILE A 19 -16.08 4.40 -9.42
C ILE A 19 -15.50 5.40 -8.41
N GLY A 20 -14.33 5.96 -8.71
CA GLY A 20 -13.66 6.96 -7.90
C GLY A 20 -12.18 6.66 -7.67
N VAL A 21 -11.45 7.71 -7.28
CA VAL A 21 -10.04 7.65 -6.90
C VAL A 21 -9.97 7.86 -5.39
N SER A 22 -9.20 7.03 -4.69
CA SER A 22 -8.97 7.21 -3.26
C SER A 22 -8.07 8.41 -3.00
N ASP A 23 -8.19 8.99 -1.80
CA ASP A 23 -7.21 9.96 -1.34
C ASP A 23 -5.84 9.31 -1.16
N TRP A 24 -4.80 10.14 -1.13
CA TRP A 24 -3.46 9.70 -0.78
C TRP A 24 -3.45 9.17 0.65
N TYR A 25 -2.86 7.99 0.83
CA TYR A 25 -2.73 7.36 2.13
C TYR A 25 -1.25 7.24 2.49
N GLN A 26 -0.89 7.69 3.70
CA GLN A 26 0.46 7.58 4.20
C GLN A 26 0.67 6.20 4.84
N ILE A 27 1.67 5.48 4.33
CA ILE A 27 2.15 4.23 4.93
C ILE A 27 3.23 4.54 5.96
N ASP A 28 3.11 3.94 7.13
CA ASP A 28 4.11 4.01 8.19
C ASP A 28 4.88 2.68 8.35
N GLN A 29 5.98 2.74 9.12
CA GLN A 29 6.86 1.59 9.33
C GLN A 29 6.19 0.45 10.11
N ASN A 30 5.21 0.74 10.97
CA ASN A 30 4.52 -0.29 11.74
C ASN A 30 3.64 -1.16 10.82
N GLN A 31 2.95 -0.53 9.87
CA GLN A 31 2.19 -1.25 8.83
C GLN A 31 3.11 -2.14 7.98
N ILE A 32 4.29 -1.64 7.63
CA ILE A 32 5.31 -2.41 6.89
C ILE A 32 5.76 -3.64 7.67
N ASN A 33 6.01 -3.49 8.98
CA ASN A 33 6.42 -4.59 9.84
C ASN A 33 5.32 -5.65 9.98
N ILE A 34 4.06 -5.24 10.15
CA ILE A 34 2.92 -6.16 10.21
C ILE A 34 2.77 -6.94 8.89
N PHE A 35 2.99 -6.29 7.75
CA PHE A 35 2.97 -6.95 6.46
C PHE A 35 4.09 -7.99 6.32
N ALA A 36 5.30 -7.66 6.77
CA ALA A 36 6.42 -8.60 6.83
C ALA A 36 6.11 -9.82 7.71
N ASP A 37 5.49 -9.60 8.87
CA ASP A 37 5.07 -10.69 9.76
C ASP A 37 4.01 -11.59 9.11
N ALA A 38 3.03 -11.01 8.41
CA ALA A 38 1.96 -11.76 7.74
C ALA A 38 2.46 -12.58 6.54
N THR A 39 3.40 -12.03 5.78
CA THR A 39 3.95 -12.65 4.57
C THR A 39 5.19 -13.50 4.83
N HIS A 40 5.77 -13.39 6.03
CA HIS A 40 7.09 -13.92 6.38
C HIS A 40 8.22 -13.35 5.52
N ASP A 41 8.01 -12.17 4.93
CA ASP A 41 9.03 -11.44 4.19
C ASP A 41 9.71 -10.40 5.08
N HIS A 42 10.70 -10.86 5.83
CA HIS A 42 11.54 -10.01 6.67
C HIS A 42 12.80 -9.53 5.95
N GLN A 43 12.77 -9.38 4.62
CA GLN A 43 13.91 -8.79 3.91
C GLN A 43 14.28 -7.45 4.53
N TRP A 44 15.57 -7.28 4.82
CA TRP A 44 16.11 -6.12 5.55
C TRP A 44 15.81 -4.77 4.90
N ILE A 45 15.46 -4.77 3.60
CA ILE A 45 15.03 -3.58 2.88
C ILE A 45 13.69 -3.01 3.38
N HIS A 46 12.85 -3.85 4.01
CA HIS A 46 11.55 -3.49 4.58
C HIS A 46 11.63 -3.19 6.07
N THR A 47 12.43 -3.97 6.81
CA THR A 47 12.38 -4.03 8.29
C THR A 47 13.55 -3.35 9.00
N ASP A 48 14.69 -3.14 8.33
CA ASP A 48 15.88 -2.50 8.89
C ASP A 48 16.12 -1.13 8.25
N VAL A 49 15.51 -0.12 8.86
CA VAL A 49 15.51 1.27 8.38
C VAL A 49 16.93 1.85 8.24
N GLU A 50 17.81 1.57 9.19
CA GLU A 50 19.15 2.15 9.18
C GLU A 50 20.02 1.49 8.10
N ARG A 51 19.96 0.17 7.98
CA ARG A 51 20.63 -0.54 6.90
C ARG A 51 20.06 -0.16 5.53
N ALA A 52 18.74 0.03 5.43
CA ALA A 52 18.04 0.47 4.23
C ALA A 52 18.56 1.84 3.76
N LYS A 53 18.64 2.84 4.65
CA LYS A 53 19.17 4.19 4.35
C LYS A 53 20.63 4.18 3.87
N VAL A 54 21.45 3.28 4.40
CA VAL A 54 22.89 3.20 4.09
C VAL A 54 23.13 2.46 2.78
N LYS A 55 22.45 1.34 2.55
CA LYS A 55 22.73 0.41 1.45
C LYS A 55 21.88 0.66 0.21
N CYS A 56 20.65 1.15 0.37
CA CYS A 56 19.82 1.49 -0.77
C CYS A 56 20.01 2.96 -1.12
N ARG A 57 20.80 3.23 -2.18
CA ARG A 57 21.04 4.59 -2.69
C ARG A 57 19.74 5.31 -3.09
N ILE A 58 18.67 4.58 -3.38
CA ILE A 58 17.35 5.09 -3.79
C ILE A 58 16.49 5.48 -2.57
N LEU A 59 16.68 4.84 -1.41
CA LEU A 59 15.92 5.14 -0.18
C LEU A 59 16.38 6.40 0.56
N LYS A 60 17.41 7.10 0.05
CA LYS A 60 17.72 8.45 0.54
C LYS A 60 16.61 9.46 0.22
N GLN A 61 15.66 9.12 -0.66
CA GLN A 61 14.58 10.04 -1.05
C GLN A 61 13.20 9.38 -1.21
N LEU A 62 13.09 8.05 -1.18
CA LEU A 62 11.82 7.33 -1.35
C LEU A 62 11.57 6.37 -0.18
N HIS A 63 10.41 6.50 0.47
CA HIS A 63 9.91 5.58 1.49
C HIS A 63 9.22 4.36 0.87
N MET A 64 9.83 3.72 -0.13
CA MET A 64 9.16 2.62 -0.83
C MET A 64 10.10 1.43 -0.98
N VAL A 65 10.07 0.59 0.04
CA VAL A 65 10.16 -0.86 -0.17
C VAL A 65 9.06 -1.46 0.70
N ILE A 66 7.85 -1.50 0.15
CA ILE A 66 7.04 -2.67 -0.19
C ILE A 66 6.44 -2.34 -1.56
#